data_AF-A0A8T5AR28-F1
#
_entry.id   AF-A0A8T5AR28-F1
#
_cell.length_a   1.000
_cell.length_b   1.000
_cell.length_c   1.000
_cell.angle_alpha   90.00
_cell.angle_beta   90.00
_cell.angle_gamma   90.00
#
_symmetry.space_group_name_H-M   'P 1'
#
loop_
_entity.id
_entity.type
_entity.pdbx_description
1 polymer ?
#
loop_
_entity_poly.entity_id
_entity_poly.type
_entity_poly.pdbx_seq_one_letter_code
_entity_poly.pdbx_strand_id
1 'polypeptide(L)' 'MKMDVTWIREYGGLAIILLKPGYPQVAKILSALADVHLKITRKYGTVLVYGIKPRTNLYALEVDTSKSYTMPKLTPII' A
#
# COMPACT_ATOMS: atom_id res chain seq x y z
N MET A 1 -8.58 13.61 -14.08
CA MET A 1 -7.23 13.74 -13.49
C MET A 1 -6.24 13.19 -14.50
N LYS A 2 -5.50 14.06 -15.19
CA LYS A 2 -4.48 13.64 -16.18
C LYS A 2 -3.20 13.37 -15.37
N MET A 3 -2.90 12.10 -15.11
CA MET A 3 -1.61 11.71 -14.56
C MET A 3 -0.67 11.47 -15.73
N ASP A 4 0.37 12.29 -15.87
CA ASP A 4 1.42 12.09 -16.88
C ASP A 4 2.38 10.98 -16.43
N VAL A 5 1.87 9.75 -16.42
CA VAL A 5 2.62 8.54 -16.06
C VAL A 5 3.83 8.34 -16.96
N THR A 6 3.72 8.71 -18.23
CA THR A 6 4.85 8.71 -19.18
C THR A 6 5.98 9.61 -18.68
N TRP A 7 5.67 10.84 -18.26
CA TRP A 7 6.66 11.78 -17.76
C TRP A 7 7.31 11.29 -16.46
N ILE A 8 6.51 10.72 -15.55
CA ILE A 8 7.02 10.11 -14.31
C ILE A 8 8.01 8.97 -14.65
N ARG A 9 7.70 8.13 -15.64
CA ARG A 9 8.57 7.02 -16.05
C ARG A 9 9.84 7.47 -16.78
N GLU A 10 9.71 8.43 -17.69
CA GLU A 10 10.82 8.92 -18.51
C GLU A 10 11.85 9.70 -17.70
N TYR A 11 11.40 10.50 -16.73
CA TYR A 11 12.28 11.37 -15.94
C TYR A 11 12.59 10.82 -14.54
N GLY A 12 12.18 9.58 -14.24
CA GLY A 12 12.41 8.95 -12.93
C GLY A 12 11.68 9.67 -11.78
N GLY A 13 10.53 10.29 -12.06
CA GLY A 13 9.71 10.96 -11.06
C GLY A 13 9.05 9.99 -10.07
N LEU A 14 8.58 10.52 -8.94
CA LEU A 14 7.85 9.75 -7.94
C LEU A 14 6.38 10.17 -7.90
N ALA A 15 5.48 9.20 -8.05
CA ALA A 15 4.06 9.39 -7.77
C ALA A 15 3.62 8.47 -6.63
N ILE A 16 2.98 9.07 -5.62
CA ILE A 16 2.34 8.35 -4.52
C ILE A 16 0.84 8.57 -4.65
N ILE A 17 0.08 7.47 -4.73
CA ILE A 17 -1.37 7.52 -4.90
C ILE A 17 -2.03 6.82 -3.72
N LEU A 18 -2.88 7.55 -3.00
CA LEU A 18 -3.71 7.00 -1.94
C LEU A 18 -5.12 6.78 -2.48
N LEU A 19 -5.53 5.52 -2.60
CA LEU A 19 -6.85 5.15 -3.07
C LEU A 19 -7.73 4.69 -1.91
N LYS A 20 -8.90 5.32 -1.75
CA LYS A 20 -9.91 4.87 -0.77
C LYS A 20 -10.43 3.47 -1.14
N PRO A 21 -10.71 2.60 -0.16
CA PRO A 21 -11.41 1.34 -0.43
C PRO A 21 -12.76 1.57 -1.12
N GLY A 22 -13.16 0.64 -2.01
CA GLY A 22 -14.46 0.69 -2.70
C GLY A 22 -14.39 0.97 -4.21
N TYR A 23 -13.20 1.22 -4.76
CA TYR A 23 -12.99 1.48 -6.19
C TYR A 23 -12.14 0.39 -6.88
N PRO A 24 -12.63 -0.86 -7.00
CA PRO A 24 -11.82 -1.98 -7.50
C PRO A 24 -11.36 -1.78 -8.95
N GLN A 25 -12.17 -1.13 -9.79
CA GLN A 25 -11.83 -0.85 -11.19
C GLN A 25 -10.66 0.15 -11.28
N VAL A 26 -10.70 1.22 -10.48
CA VAL A 26 -9.61 2.20 -10.40
C VAL A 26 -8.35 1.55 -9.84
N ALA A 27 -8.48 0.74 -8.79
CA ALA A 27 -7.35 0.01 -8.20
C ALA A 27 -6.67 -0.90 -9.24
N LYS A 28 -7.45 -1.59 -10.07
CA LYS A 28 -6.92 -2.45 -11.15
C LYS A 28 -6.10 -1.63 -12.15
N ILE A 29 -6.61 -0.50 -12.61
CA ILE A 29 -5.91 0.38 -13.56
C ILE A 29 -4.62 0.91 -12.95
N LEU A 30 -4.68 1.45 -11.73
CA LEU A 30 -3.51 2.00 -11.05
C LEU A 30 -2.46 0.92 -10.75
N SER A 31 -2.87 -0.31 -10.43
CA SER A 31 -1.95 -1.41 -10.17
C SER A 31 -1.09 -1.79 -11.38
N ALA A 32 -1.62 -1.61 -12.60
CA ALA A 32 -0.87 -1.85 -13.83
C ALA A 32 0.21 -0.79 -14.03
N LEU A 33 -0.06 0.45 -13.60
CA LEU A 33 0.82 1.60 -13.75
C LEU A 33 1.82 1.75 -12.62
N ALA A 34 1.52 1.20 -11.43
CA ALA A 34 2.39 1.31 -10.26
C ALA A 34 3.50 0.26 -10.28
N ASP A 35 4.71 0.65 -9.88
CA ASP A 35 5.81 -0.30 -9.65
C ASP A 35 5.67 -0.96 -8.26
N VAL A 36 5.08 -0.23 -7.29
CA VAL A 36 4.72 -0.73 -5.95
C VAL A 36 3.23 -0.51 -5.68
N HIS A 37 2.53 -1.58 -5.31
CA HIS A 37 1.12 -1.57 -4.91
C HIS A 37 0.97 -2.30 -3.58
N LEU A 38 0.76 -1.52 -2.52
CA LEU A 38 0.43 -2.01 -1.18
C LEU A 38 -1.07 -1.91 -0.93
N LYS A 39 -1.63 -2.91 -0.26
CA LYS A 39 -3.02 -2.92 0.18
C LYS A 39 -3.09 -2.92 1.70
N ILE A 40 -3.88 -1.99 2.21
CA ILE A 40 -4.24 -1.89 3.62
C ILE A 40 -5.71 -2.25 3.75
N THR A 41 -6.05 -3.19 4.61
CA THR A 41 -7.43 -3.63 4.83
C THR A 41 -7.67 -3.96 6.30
N ARG A 42 -8.93 -4.06 6.71
CA ARG A 42 -9.31 -4.50 8.06
C ARG A 42 -10.02 -5.85 7.96
N LYS A 43 -9.56 -6.81 8.75
CA LYS A 43 -10.21 -8.12 8.88
C LYS A 43 -10.19 -8.53 10.36
N TYR A 44 -11.36 -8.90 10.91
CA TYR A 44 -11.51 -9.29 12.31
C TYR A 44 -10.95 -8.27 13.32
N GLY A 45 -11.09 -6.98 13.05
CA GLY A 45 -10.57 -5.90 13.92
C GLY A 45 -9.09 -5.57 13.71
N THR A 46 -8.32 -6.44 13.08
CA THR A 46 -6.90 -6.24 12.80
C THR A 46 -6.67 -5.50 11.48
N VAL A 47 -5.74 -4.54 11.48
CA VAL A 47 -5.27 -3.90 10.25
C VAL A 47 -4.24 -4.82 9.60
N LEU A 48 -4.46 -5.14 8.32
CA LEU A 48 -3.61 -5.99 7.52
C LEU A 48 -2.94 -5.17 6.43
N VAL A 49 -1.64 -5.41 6.23
CA VAL A 49 -0.83 -4.77 5.20
C VAL A 49 -0.12 -5.83 4.38
N TYR A 50 -0.19 -5.73 3.05
CA TYR A 50 0.53 -6.61 2.15
C TYR A 50 0.74 -5.98 0.78
N GLY A 51 1.83 -6.39 0.11
CA GLY A 51 2.09 -6.10 -1.28
C GLY A 51 1.24 -6.97 -2.20
N ILE A 52 0.57 -6.29 -3.13
CA ILE A 52 -0.01 -6.88 -4.33
C ILE A 52 1.05 -6.92 -5.44
N LYS A 53 1.86 -5.85 -5.57
CA LYS A 53 2.97 -5.75 -6.52
C LYS A 53 4.17 -5.05 -5.85
N PRO A 54 5.33 -5.70 -5.71
CA PRO A 54 5.49 -7.16 -5.75
C PRO A 54 4.63 -7.83 -4.65
N ARG A 55 4.39 -9.14 -4.80
CA ARG A 55 3.67 -9.91 -3.79
C ARG A 55 4.55 -10.01 -2.53
N THR A 56 4.00 -9.66 -1.37
CA THR A 56 4.66 -9.89 -0.07
C THR A 56 3.82 -10.80 0.82
N ASN A 57 4.42 -11.23 1.92
CA ASN A 57 3.74 -11.81 3.07
C ASN A 57 2.62 -10.90 3.59
N LEU A 58 1.70 -11.52 4.32
CA LEU A 58 0.60 -10.80 4.97
C LEU A 58 1.04 -10.38 6.36
N TYR A 59 1.01 -9.09 6.66
CA TYR A 59 1.40 -8.56 7.96
C TYR A 59 0.19 -8.05 8.72
N ALA A 60 0.10 -8.38 10.01
CA ALA A 60 -0.68 -7.61 10.97
C ALA A 60 0.08 -6.32 11.28
N LEU A 61 -0.59 -5.18 11.10
CA LEU A 61 -0.10 -3.89 11.55
C LEU A 61 -0.52 -3.69 13.00
N GLU A 62 0.46 -3.78 13.88
CA GLU A 62 0.32 -3.53 15.31
C GLU A 62 0.97 -2.19 15.65
N VAL A 63 0.63 -1.68 16.83
CA VAL A 63 1.23 -0.47 17.38
C VAL A 63 2.15 -0.88 18.52
N ASP A 64 3.44 -0.56 18.38
CA ASP A 64 4.41 -0.70 19.47
C ASP A 64 4.48 0.62 20.25
N THR A 65 4.20 0.53 21.54
CA THR A 65 4.28 1.64 22.51
C THR A 65 5.35 1.40 23.57
N SER A 66 6.27 0.47 23.36
CA SER A 66 7.38 0.19 24.29
C SER A 66 8.37 1.35 24.40
N LYS A 67 8.43 2.20 23.38
CA LYS A 67 9.23 3.43 23.37
C LYS A 67 8.36 4.63 23.77
N SER A 68 9.00 5.77 24.01
CA SER A 68 8.31 7.05 24.27
C SER A 68 7.46 7.57 23.09
N TYR A 69 7.39 6.83 21.97
CA TYR A 69 6.63 7.16 20.79
C TYR A 69 5.99 5.91 20.18
N THR A 70 4.89 6.14 19.46
CA THR A 70 4.14 5.11 18.75
C THR A 70 4.87 4.70 17.48
N MET A 71 5.21 3.41 17.34
CA MET A 71 5.85 2.89 16.13
C MET A 71 5.00 1.78 15.49
N PRO A 72 4.75 1.81 14.17
CA PRO A 72 4.10 0.70 13.49
C PRO A 72 5.01 -0.54 13.54
N LYS A 73 4.46 -1.67 13.98
CA LYS A 73 5.10 -2.99 13.97
C LYS A 73 4.39 -3.87 12.96
N LEU A 74 5.15 -4.46 12.03
CA LEU A 74 4.64 -5.41 11.05
C LEU A 74 4.92 -6.83 11.54
N THR A 75 3.89 -7.51 12.05
CA THR A 75 3.99 -8.89 12.51
C THR A 75 3.51 -9.82 11.39
N PRO A 76 4.37 -10.67 10.80
CA PRO A 76 3.97 -11.56 9.72
C PRO A 76 2.95 -12.60 10.21
N ILE A 77 1.91 -12.84 9.41
CA ILE A 77 0.87 -13.85 9.67
C ILE A 77 1.18 -15.14 8.90
N ILE A 78 1.58 -15.01 7.64
CA ILE A 78 2.00 -16.08 6.72
C ILE A 78 3.13 -15.59 5.83
#